data_AF-A0A6B0T418-F1
#
_entry.id   AF-A0A6B0T418-F1
#
_cell.length_a   1.000
_cell.length_b   1.000
_cell.length_c   1.000
_cell.angle_alpha   90.00
_cell.angle_beta   90.00
_cell.angle_gamma   90.00
#
_symmetry.space_group_name_H-M   'P 1'
#
loop_
_entity.id
_entity.type
_entity.pdbx_description
1 polymer ?
#
loop_
_entity_poly.entity_id
_entity_poly.type
_entity_poly.pdbx_seq_one_letter_code
_entity_poly.pdbx_strand_id
1 'polypeptide(L)'
;MSTLQADTAADPDRLVEALPPARGAWERTDHEGGIVEYVIAGDDGVCTAAKLVVRPDVIEETAVRLDRKRDCTDVGTDRFDDVAAARETVERELSAVLDGIEA
;
A
#
# COMPACT_ATOMS: atom_id res chain seq x y z
N MET A 1 16.90 31.39 4.14
CA MET A 1 15.56 31.28 3.53
C MET A 1 15.16 29.83 3.66
N SER A 2 14.16 29.57 4.51
CA SER A 2 13.65 28.26 4.86
C SER A 2 13.16 27.51 3.63
N THR A 3 13.79 26.39 3.31
CA THR A 3 13.09 25.31 2.62
C THR A 3 12.11 24.76 3.65
N LEU A 4 10.85 25.17 3.55
CA LEU A 4 9.73 24.43 4.10
C LEU A 4 9.77 23.03 3.47
N GLN A 5 10.53 22.10 4.07
CA GLN A 5 10.23 20.69 3.89
C GLN A 5 8.84 20.55 4.47
N ALA A 6 7.86 20.28 3.61
CA ALA A 6 6.51 19.95 4.04
C ALA A 6 6.63 18.71 4.92
N ASP A 7 6.55 18.92 6.23
CA ASP A 7 6.93 17.99 7.31
C ASP A 7 5.85 16.93 7.59
N THR A 8 4.96 16.64 6.63
CA THR A 8 3.77 15.79 6.85
C THR A 8 3.38 14.91 5.65
N ALA A 9 4.34 14.42 4.87
CA ALA A 9 4.13 13.31 3.95
C ALA A 9 5.38 12.42 4.02
N ALA A 10 5.23 11.10 4.10
CA ALA A 10 6.39 10.22 4.12
C ALA A 10 7.30 10.52 2.92
N ASP A 11 8.61 10.62 3.15
CA ASP A 11 9.58 10.68 2.05
C ASP A 11 9.33 9.48 1.11
N PRO A 12 9.08 9.72 -0.19
CA PRO A 12 8.55 8.71 -1.09
C PRO A 12 9.54 7.55 -1.29
N ASP A 13 10.84 7.85 -1.38
CA ASP A 13 11.88 6.83 -1.50
C ASP A 13 11.97 6.00 -0.21
N ARG A 14 11.95 6.66 0.96
CA ARG A 14 11.93 5.97 2.26
C ARG A 14 10.72 5.06 2.43
N LEU A 15 9.55 5.48 1.96
CA LEU A 15 8.35 4.65 2.01
C LEU A 15 8.53 3.38 1.15
N VAL A 16 8.98 3.53 -0.09
CA VAL A 16 9.21 2.40 -1.01
C VAL A 16 10.24 1.42 -0.44
N GLU A 17 11.34 1.94 0.12
CA GLU A 17 12.40 1.13 0.75
C GLU A 17 11.92 0.37 1.99
N ALA A 18 11.01 0.96 2.78
CA ALA A 18 10.52 0.37 4.02
C ALA A 18 9.49 -0.74 3.79
N LEU A 19 8.73 -0.69 2.69
CA LEU A 19 7.66 -1.62 2.42
C LEU A 19 8.17 -3.03 2.06
N PRO A 20 7.45 -4.09 2.47
CA PRO A 20 7.89 -5.47 2.25
C PRO A 20 7.89 -5.83 0.76
N PRO A 21 8.75 -6.76 0.31
CA PRO A 21 8.63 -7.32 -1.04
C PRO A 21 7.30 -8.09 -1.19
N ALA A 22 6.85 -8.28 -2.43
CA ALA A 22 5.74 -9.19 -2.73
C ALA A 22 6.04 -10.62 -2.26
N ARG A 23 5.00 -11.36 -1.87
CA ARG A 23 5.08 -12.77 -1.44
C ARG A 23 3.90 -13.57 -1.98
N GLY A 24 4.12 -14.85 -2.26
CA GLY A 24 3.06 -15.74 -2.75
C GLY A 24 2.52 -15.28 -4.11
N ALA A 25 1.20 -15.18 -4.23
CA ALA A 25 0.50 -14.74 -5.44
C ALA A 25 0.53 -13.22 -5.67
N TRP A 26 1.05 -12.45 -4.71
CA TRP A 26 1.14 -11.00 -4.86
C TRP A 26 2.25 -10.61 -5.83
N GLU A 27 1.92 -9.72 -6.76
CA GLU A 27 2.87 -8.97 -7.58
C GLU A 27 3.01 -7.56 -7.01
N ARG A 28 4.25 -7.07 -6.86
CA ARG A 28 4.55 -5.71 -6.40
C ARG A 28 5.04 -4.87 -7.56
N THR A 29 4.49 -3.66 -7.71
CA THR A 29 4.95 -2.63 -8.64
C THR A 29 5.22 -1.33 -7.89
N ASP A 30 6.41 -0.76 -8.11
CA ASP A 30 6.81 0.52 -7.53
C ASP A 30 6.65 1.59 -8.62
N HIS A 31 5.82 2.59 -8.34
CA HIS A 31 5.53 3.69 -9.26
C HIS A 31 6.22 4.98 -8.80
N GLU A 32 6.37 5.93 -9.72
CA GLU A 32 6.89 7.27 -9.42
C GLU A 32 6.08 7.95 -8.30
N GLY A 33 6.77 8.75 -7.47
CA GLY A 33 6.16 9.47 -6.36
C GLY A 33 5.91 8.64 -5.10
N GLY A 34 6.55 7.47 -4.96
CA GLY A 34 6.47 6.64 -3.76
C GLY A 34 5.22 5.79 -3.65
N ILE A 35 4.51 5.59 -4.76
CA ILE A 35 3.30 4.76 -4.79
C ILE A 35 3.73 3.31 -5.00
N VAL A 36 3.38 2.43 -4.07
CA VAL A 36 3.63 0.99 -4.16
C VAL A 36 2.31 0.26 -4.28
N GLU A 37 2.21 -0.58 -5.30
CA GLU A 37 1.02 -1.35 -5.61
C GLU A 37 1.30 -2.84 -5.46
N TYR A 38 0.45 -3.53 -4.71
CA TYR A 38 0.43 -5.00 -4.63
C TYR A 38 -0.86 -5.50 -5.28
N VAL A 39 -0.76 -6.47 -6.18
CA VAL A 39 -1.90 -7.03 -6.91
C VAL A 39 -1.88 -8.55 -6.91
N ILE A 40 -3.05 -9.16 -6.74
CA ILE A 40 -3.35 -10.54 -7.15
C ILE A 40 -4.32 -10.44 -8.31
N ALA A 41 -3.93 -10.95 -9.48
CA ALA A 41 -4.80 -11.02 -10.65
C ALA A 41 -6.02 -11.93 -10.36
N GLY A 42 -7.21 -11.53 -10.81
CA GLY A 42 -8.39 -12.39 -10.75
C GLY A 42 -8.46 -13.33 -11.96
N ASP A 43 -9.15 -14.46 -11.79
CA ASP A 43 -9.28 -15.51 -12.80
C ASP A 43 -10.03 -15.08 -14.08
N ASP A 44 -10.85 -14.04 -14.00
CA ASP A 44 -11.65 -13.55 -15.12
C ASP A 44 -10.93 -12.54 -16.03
N GLY A 45 -9.74 -12.08 -15.60
CA GLY A 45 -8.93 -11.08 -16.32
C GLY A 45 -9.56 -9.67 -16.38
N VAL A 46 -10.70 -9.46 -15.73
CA VAL A 46 -11.41 -8.17 -15.68
C VAL A 46 -11.23 -7.55 -14.30
N CYS A 47 -11.23 -8.37 -13.26
CA CYS A 47 -11.05 -7.92 -11.89
C CYS A 47 -9.76 -8.44 -11.26
N THR A 48 -9.21 -7.65 -10.34
CA THR A 48 -8.17 -8.13 -9.42
C THR A 48 -8.86 -8.84 -8.27
N ALA A 49 -8.36 -10.02 -7.90
CA ALA A 49 -8.84 -10.74 -6.72
C ALA A 49 -8.55 -9.90 -5.47
N ALA A 50 -7.35 -9.30 -5.40
CA ALA A 50 -7.00 -8.36 -4.36
C ALA A 50 -6.01 -7.31 -4.86
N LYS A 51 -6.08 -6.11 -4.28
CA LYS A 51 -5.16 -5.01 -4.56
C LYS A 51 -4.93 -4.16 -3.32
N LEU A 52 -3.68 -3.83 -3.03
CA LEU A 52 -3.27 -2.86 -2.02
C LEU A 52 -2.49 -1.74 -2.69
N VAL A 53 -2.84 -0.49 -2.41
CA VAL A 53 -2.10 0.68 -2.89
C VAL A 53 -1.62 1.47 -1.68
N VAL A 54 -0.31 1.56 -1.54
CA VAL A 54 0.37 2.35 -0.50
C VAL A 54 0.95 3.59 -1.15
N ARG A 55 0.76 4.77 -0.56
CA ARG A 55 1.35 6.01 -1.05
C ARG A 55 1.57 7.03 0.07
N PRO A 56 2.44 8.03 -0.11
CA PRO A 56 2.47 9.18 0.79
C PRO A 56 1.09 9.84 0.83
N ASP A 57 0.60 10.21 2.02
CA ASP A 57 -0.59 11.05 2.11
C ASP A 57 -0.16 12.50 1.87
N VAL A 58 -0.88 13.18 0.98
CA VAL A 58 -0.57 14.56 0.53
C VAL A 58 -1.69 15.53 0.87
N ILE A 59 -2.77 15.04 1.50
CA ILE A 59 -3.99 15.80 1.74
C ILE A 59 -4.14 16.11 3.22
N GLU A 60 -3.84 15.15 4.10
CA GLU A 60 -3.93 15.31 5.55
C GLU A 60 -2.54 15.37 6.18
N GLU A 61 -2.41 15.79 7.45
CA GLU A 61 -1.13 15.86 8.19
C GLU A 61 -0.56 14.45 8.51
N THR A 62 -0.78 13.49 7.62
CA THR A 62 -0.55 12.06 7.81
C THR A 62 0.54 11.59 6.85
N ALA A 63 1.37 10.62 7.25
CA ALA A 63 2.55 10.24 6.46
C ALA A 63 2.21 9.32 5.28
N VAL A 64 1.32 8.34 5.48
CA VAL A 64 1.05 7.26 4.52
C VAL A 64 -0.43 6.95 4.44
N ARG A 65 -0.92 6.68 3.24
CA ARG A 65 -2.25 6.17 2.95
C ARG A 65 -2.18 4.77 2.35
N LEU A 66 -3.05 3.89 2.82
CA LEU A 66 -3.25 2.53 2.30
C LEU A 66 -4.70 2.40 1.80
N ASP A 67 -4.89 2.11 0.52
CA ASP A 67 -6.18 1.74 -0.05
C ASP A 67 -6.23 0.24 -0.33
N ARG A 68 -7.37 -0.38 -0.01
CA ARG A 68 -7.59 -1.82 -0.12
C ARG A 68 -8.75 -2.08 -1.07
N LYS A 69 -8.53 -2.99 -2.02
CA LYS A 69 -9.53 -3.47 -2.97
C LYS A 69 -9.56 -5.00 -2.99
N ARG A 70 -10.75 -5.57 -3.14
CA ARG A 70 -11.00 -7.00 -3.35
C ARG A 70 -12.11 -7.17 -4.36
N ASP A 71 -11.94 -8.04 -5.34
CA ASP A 71 -12.93 -8.30 -6.39
C ASP A 71 -13.51 -7.01 -7.00
N CYS A 72 -12.61 -6.11 -7.43
CA CYS A 72 -12.92 -4.76 -7.94
C CYS A 72 -13.63 -3.81 -6.97
N THR A 73 -13.89 -4.20 -5.72
CA THR A 73 -14.61 -3.40 -4.73
C THR A 73 -13.64 -2.78 -3.73
N ASP A 74 -13.83 -1.50 -3.41
CA ASP A 74 -13.11 -0.84 -2.32
C ASP A 74 -13.56 -1.42 -0.98
N VAL A 75 -12.61 -2.01 -0.24
CA VAL A 75 -12.85 -2.62 1.09
C VAL A 75 -12.42 -1.70 2.23
N GLY A 76 -11.64 -0.65 1.96
CA GLY A 76 -11.31 0.35 2.95
C GLY A 76 -10.08 1.17 2.60
N THR A 77 -9.92 2.25 3.36
CA THR A 77 -8.74 3.12 3.33
C THR A 77 -8.28 3.36 4.76
N ASP A 78 -6.99 3.21 5.02
CA ASP A 78 -6.35 3.60 6.27
C ASP A 78 -5.33 4.71 6.02
N ARG A 79 -5.07 5.48 7.06
CA ARG A 79 -4.04 6.51 7.07
C ARG A 79 -3.17 6.33 8.31
N PHE A 80 -1.87 6.58 8.16
CA PHE A 80 -0.86 6.36 9.19
C PHE A 80 0.07 7.55 9.29
N ASP A 81 0.26 8.06 10.49
CA ASP A 81 1.20 9.16 10.77
C ASP A 81 2.66 8.71 10.73
N ASP A 82 2.91 7.39 10.58
CA ASP A 82 4.23 6.77 10.60
C ASP A 82 4.35 5.64 9.57
N VAL A 83 5.55 5.54 8.96
CA VAL A 83 5.87 4.55 7.93
C VAL A 83 5.96 3.13 8.50
N ALA A 84 6.43 2.95 9.73
CA ALA A 84 6.53 1.62 10.33
C ALA A 84 5.13 1.03 10.61
N ALA A 85 4.21 1.83 11.13
CA ALA A 85 2.81 1.40 11.33
C ALA A 85 2.13 1.01 10.00
N ALA A 86 2.39 1.77 8.93
CA ALA A 86 1.90 1.43 7.60
C ALA A 86 2.49 0.10 7.10
N ARG A 87 3.81 -0.08 7.24
CA ARG A 87 4.52 -1.30 6.85
C ARG A 87 3.97 -2.54 7.58
N GLU A 88 3.82 -2.48 8.90
CA GLU A 88 3.30 -3.60 9.69
C GLU A 88 1.88 -3.98 9.26
N THR A 89 1.06 -2.98 8.92
CA THR A 89 -0.29 -3.22 8.40
C THR A 89 -0.26 -3.84 7.01
N VAL A 90 0.60 -3.37 6.11
CA VAL A 90 0.79 -3.98 4.78
C VAL A 90 1.23 -5.44 4.92
N GLU A 91 2.22 -5.74 5.76
CA GLU A 91 2.66 -7.13 6.00
C GLU A 91 1.52 -8.02 6.47
N ARG A 92 0.67 -7.53 7.38
CA ARG A 92 -0.51 -8.26 7.86
C ARG A 92 -1.57 -8.48 6.78
N GLU A 93 -1.87 -7.46 5.97
CA GLU A 93 -2.89 -7.55 4.92
C GLU A 93 -2.45 -8.51 3.81
N LEU A 94 -1.18 -8.46 3.41
CA LEU A 94 -0.62 -9.40 2.43
C LEU A 94 -0.76 -10.84 2.90
N SER A 95 -0.44 -11.14 4.15
CA SER A 95 -0.63 -12.47 4.74
C SER A 95 -2.10 -12.86 4.85
N ALA A 96 -2.96 -11.98 5.40
CA ALA A 96 -4.36 -12.29 5.64
C ALA A 96 -5.15 -12.61 4.35
N VAL A 97 -4.79 -11.98 3.23
CA VAL A 97 -5.40 -12.30 1.93
C VAL A 97 -4.96 -13.67 1.43
N LEU A 98 -3.67 -14.02 1.55
CA LEU A 98 -3.17 -15.33 1.14
C LEU A 98 -3.81 -16.46 1.95
N ASP A 99 -3.83 -16.33 3.28
CA ASP A 99 -4.52 -17.28 4.17
C ASP A 99 -6.01 -17.43 3.82
N GLY A 100 -6.66 -16.36 3.35
CA GLY A 100 -8.07 -16.40 2.93
C GLY A 100 -8.32 -17.02 1.56
N ILE A 101 -7.30 -17.06 0.68
CA ILE A 101 -7.40 -17.69 -0.66
C ILE A 101 -7.11 -19.20 -0.58
N GLU A 102 -6.25 -19.62 0.37
CA GLU A 102 -5.89 -21.03 0.57
C GLU A 102 -6.94 -21.83 1.39
N ALA A 103 -7.96 -21.17 1.93
CA ALA A 103 -8.95 -21.74 2.86
C ALA A 103 -10.20 -22.35 2.19
#